data_AF-R6AYC4-F1
#
_entry.id   AF-R6AYC4-F1
#
_cell.length_a   1.000
_cell.length_b   1.000
_cell.length_c   1.000
_cell.angle_alpha   90.00
_cell.angle_beta   90.00
_cell.angle_gamma   90.00
#
_symmetry.space_group_name_H-M   'P 1'
#
loop_
_entity.id
_entity.type
_entity.pdbx_description
1 polymer ?
#
loop_
_entity_poly.entity_id
_entity_poly.type
_entity_poly.pdbx_seq_one_letter_code
_entity_poly.pdbx_strand_id
1 'polypeptide(L)'
;MPRALQQLGDAAFMNCSGLQGEISIPGSILYFGKGAFSGCSGIESVILPAELTELKACAFAGCTGLKTIKVYAETPAAVDATAFAGVDCANVALLVPEGCEEAYKSAEVWKNFNIGTVTTVSTQQALAKVTATVEGSKVWLKHLPQGSRVQMYNAQGQLLQSLQGEGEIALPLQVRGAYLVKVNNRTFKVNY
;
A
#
# COMPACT_ATOMS: atom_id res chain seq x y z
N MET A 1 -13.87 -15.77 12.51
CA MET A 1 -12.68 -14.92 12.24
C MET A 1 -12.84 -13.63 13.03
N PRO A 2 -11.85 -13.16 13.82
CA PRO A 2 -12.04 -12.00 14.69
C PRO A 2 -11.94 -10.70 13.89
N ARG A 3 -13.00 -9.88 13.93
CA ARG A 3 -13.07 -8.56 13.27
C ARG A 3 -11.99 -7.57 13.72
N ALA A 4 -11.35 -7.82 14.88
CA ALA A 4 -10.35 -6.94 15.48
C ALA A 4 -9.06 -6.76 14.63
N LEU A 5 -8.74 -7.71 13.73
CA LEU A 5 -7.59 -7.61 12.82
C LEU A 5 -7.90 -6.86 11.51
N GLN A 6 -9.15 -6.45 11.31
CA GLN A 6 -9.66 -5.83 10.08
C GLN A 6 -10.02 -4.34 10.27
N GLN A 7 -9.74 -3.77 11.44
CA GLN A 7 -10.14 -2.41 11.77
C GLN A 7 -8.98 -1.61 12.36
N LEU A 8 -8.83 -0.37 11.91
CA LEU A 8 -8.11 0.65 12.67
C LEU A 8 -9.05 1.25 13.69
N GLY A 9 -8.66 1.19 14.97
CA GLY A 9 -9.48 1.69 16.07
C GLY A 9 -9.77 3.18 15.98
N ASP A 10 -10.78 3.62 16.72
CA ASP A 10 -11.08 5.04 16.86
C ASP A 10 -9.86 5.78 17.42
N ALA A 11 -9.53 6.92 16.81
CA ALA A 11 -8.39 7.77 17.17
C ALA A 11 -7.02 7.06 17.21
N ALA A 12 -6.85 5.90 16.55
CA ALA A 12 -5.65 5.05 16.67
C ALA A 12 -4.31 5.79 16.46
N PHE A 13 -4.29 6.78 15.56
CA PHE A 13 -3.13 7.62 15.27
C PHE A 13 -3.48 9.11 15.32
N MET A 14 -4.50 9.52 16.07
CA MET A 14 -4.89 10.92 16.16
C MET A 14 -3.72 11.81 16.62
N ASN A 15 -3.51 12.93 15.92
CA ASN A 15 -2.46 13.92 16.14
C ASN A 15 -1.03 13.36 16.12
N CYS A 16 -0.79 12.23 15.43
CA CYS A 16 0.53 11.63 15.37
C CYS A 16 1.46 12.40 14.42
N SER A 17 2.19 13.38 14.97
CA SER A 17 3.12 14.25 14.23
C SER A 17 4.36 13.52 13.64
N GLY A 18 4.63 12.29 14.12
CA GLY A 18 5.68 11.43 13.58
C GLY A 18 5.29 10.69 12.31
N LEU A 19 3.99 10.63 11.95
CA LEU A 19 3.55 10.08 10.69
C LEU A 19 3.76 11.10 9.58
N GLN A 20 4.76 10.84 8.75
CA GLN A 20 5.19 11.75 7.69
C GLN A 20 5.36 11.02 6.36
N GLY A 21 5.10 11.71 5.26
CA GLY A 21 5.28 11.18 3.90
C GLY A 21 4.18 10.18 3.50
N GLU A 22 4.56 9.12 2.77
CA GLU A 22 3.63 8.11 2.29
C GLU A 22 3.35 7.03 3.34
N ILE A 23 2.06 6.80 3.63
CA ILE A 23 1.58 5.74 4.50
C ILE A 23 0.90 4.64 3.67
N SER A 24 1.38 3.41 3.82
CA SER A 24 0.76 2.23 3.21
C SER A 24 -0.08 1.49 4.25
N ILE A 25 -1.37 1.38 3.98
CA ILE A 25 -2.31 0.67 4.85
C ILE A 25 -2.26 -0.83 4.52
N PRO A 26 -2.11 -1.72 5.51
CA PRO A 26 -2.15 -3.16 5.28
C PRO A 26 -3.44 -3.61 4.61
N GLY A 27 -3.33 -4.51 3.62
CA GLY A 27 -4.48 -5.03 2.85
C GLY A 27 -5.56 -5.75 3.68
N SER A 28 -5.25 -6.13 4.93
CA SER A 28 -6.21 -6.75 5.84
C SER A 28 -7.16 -5.76 6.52
N ILE A 29 -6.87 -4.45 6.47
CA ILE A 29 -7.71 -3.41 7.07
C ILE A 29 -8.86 -3.10 6.11
N LEU A 30 -10.08 -3.23 6.63
CA LEU A 30 -11.32 -2.98 5.89
C LEU A 30 -12.06 -1.73 6.41
N TYR A 31 -11.85 -1.37 7.68
CA TYR A 31 -12.59 -0.31 8.36
C TYR A 31 -11.66 0.67 9.08
N PHE A 32 -11.93 1.97 8.92
CA PHE A 32 -11.24 3.02 9.66
C PHE A 32 -12.17 3.57 10.73
N GLY A 33 -11.72 3.54 11.98
CA GLY A 33 -12.41 4.12 13.12
C GLY A 33 -12.54 5.64 13.01
N LYS A 34 -13.41 6.20 13.86
CA LYS A 34 -13.62 7.64 13.94
C LYS A 34 -12.30 8.33 14.28
N GLY A 35 -11.89 9.30 13.47
CA GLY A 35 -10.67 10.07 13.74
C GLY A 35 -9.36 9.28 13.66
N ALA A 36 -9.32 8.11 12.99
CA ALA A 36 -8.17 7.21 12.99
C ALA A 36 -6.81 7.88 12.72
N PHE A 37 -6.76 8.87 11.82
CA PHE A 37 -5.59 9.68 11.50
C PHE A 37 -5.87 11.19 11.63
N SER A 38 -6.88 11.58 12.41
CA SER A 38 -7.24 13.00 12.52
C SER A 38 -6.06 13.83 13.04
N GLY A 39 -5.74 14.94 12.37
CA GLY A 39 -4.67 15.86 12.76
C GLY A 39 -3.26 15.43 12.36
N CYS A 40 -3.11 14.35 11.59
CA CYS A 40 -1.81 13.91 11.08
C CYS A 40 -1.35 14.76 9.88
N SER A 41 -0.97 16.00 10.13
CA SER A 41 -0.60 16.98 9.09
C SER A 41 0.66 16.64 8.29
N GLY A 42 1.49 15.70 8.78
CA GLY A 42 2.70 15.25 8.10
C GLY A 42 2.46 14.21 6.99
N ILE A 43 1.29 13.57 6.95
CA ILE A 43 0.97 12.57 5.93
C ILE A 43 0.78 13.27 4.59
N GLU A 44 1.58 12.89 3.60
CA GLU A 44 1.55 13.47 2.25
C GLU A 44 0.85 12.56 1.23
N SER A 45 0.95 11.24 1.42
CA SER A 45 0.36 10.24 0.54
C SER A 45 -0.23 9.10 1.34
N VAL A 46 -1.38 8.58 0.94
CA VAL A 46 -1.98 7.38 1.55
C VAL A 46 -2.30 6.36 0.46
N ILE A 47 -1.87 5.12 0.68
CA ILE A 47 -2.28 3.97 -0.12
C ILE A 47 -3.36 3.21 0.66
N LEU A 48 -4.59 3.28 0.16
CA LEU A 48 -5.73 2.59 0.73
C LEU A 48 -5.83 1.14 0.20
N PRO A 49 -6.30 0.19 1.03
CA PRO A 49 -6.36 -1.21 0.66
C PRO A 49 -7.47 -1.46 -0.38
N ALA A 50 -7.30 -2.47 -1.23
CA ALA A 50 -8.28 -2.79 -2.28
C ALA A 50 -9.63 -3.26 -1.73
N GLU A 51 -9.63 -3.87 -0.54
CA GLU A 51 -10.83 -4.37 0.14
C GLU A 51 -11.41 -3.35 1.14
N LEU A 52 -10.97 -2.09 1.07
CA LEU A 52 -11.47 -1.03 1.94
C LEU A 52 -13.00 -0.93 1.81
N THR A 53 -13.69 -1.04 2.94
CA THR A 53 -15.16 -0.98 2.98
C THR A 53 -15.67 0.37 3.47
N GLU A 54 -15.05 0.94 4.51
CA GLU A 54 -15.59 2.12 5.18
C GLU A 54 -14.52 3.04 5.80
N LEU A 55 -14.69 4.36 5.61
CA LEU A 55 -14.04 5.42 6.37
C LEU A 55 -15.07 6.16 7.23
N LYS A 56 -14.91 6.07 8.56
CA LYS A 56 -15.80 6.77 9.49
C LYS A 56 -15.47 8.26 9.63
N ALA A 57 -16.36 8.96 10.33
CA ALA A 57 -16.26 10.38 10.61
C ALA A 57 -14.86 10.81 11.05
N CYS A 58 -14.39 11.92 10.49
CA CYS A 58 -13.09 12.53 10.76
C CYS A 58 -11.85 11.64 10.55
N ALA A 59 -11.94 10.47 9.87
CA ALA A 59 -10.81 9.53 9.74
C ALA A 59 -9.48 10.17 9.32
N PHE A 60 -9.50 11.19 8.46
CA PHE A 60 -8.36 12.00 8.01
C PHE A 60 -8.61 13.51 8.21
N ALA A 61 -9.47 13.90 9.14
CA ALA A 61 -9.78 15.31 9.37
C ALA A 61 -8.51 16.07 9.83
N GLY A 62 -8.20 17.19 9.19
CA GLY A 62 -7.02 17.99 9.48
C GLY A 62 -5.69 17.41 8.99
N CYS A 63 -5.70 16.40 8.11
CA CYS A 63 -4.50 15.94 7.40
C CYS A 63 -4.11 16.92 6.28
N THR A 64 -3.72 18.14 6.67
CA THR A 64 -3.50 19.27 5.74
C THR A 64 -2.30 19.10 4.81
N GLY A 65 -1.38 18.20 5.11
CA GLY A 65 -0.26 17.85 4.22
C GLY A 65 -0.61 16.85 3.12
N LEU A 66 -1.82 16.26 3.15
CA LEU A 66 -2.23 15.23 2.21
C LEU A 66 -2.30 15.80 0.80
N LYS A 67 -1.57 15.19 -0.13
CA LYS A 67 -1.48 15.59 -1.54
C LYS A 67 -1.94 14.48 -2.47
N THR A 68 -1.86 13.23 -2.03
CA THR A 68 -2.19 12.08 -2.88
C THR A 68 -2.90 10.97 -2.10
N ILE A 69 -3.95 10.42 -2.69
CA ILE A 69 -4.58 9.18 -2.25
C ILE A 69 -4.52 8.20 -3.42
N LYS A 70 -3.99 7.01 -3.17
CA LYS A 70 -4.02 5.89 -4.11
C LYS A 70 -5.03 4.87 -3.61
N VAL A 71 -6.00 4.54 -4.44
CA VAL A 71 -6.98 3.47 -4.20
C VAL A 71 -6.81 2.41 -5.28
N TYR A 72 -6.96 1.15 -4.86
CA TYR A 72 -6.95 0.00 -5.78
C TYR A 72 -8.29 -0.71 -5.84
N ALA A 73 -9.28 -0.22 -5.10
CA ALA A 73 -10.64 -0.74 -5.14
C ALA A 73 -11.34 -0.25 -6.41
N GLU A 74 -11.93 -1.17 -7.17
CA GLU A 74 -12.73 -0.84 -8.36
C GLU A 74 -14.06 -0.15 -7.97
N THR A 75 -14.56 -0.47 -6.77
CA THR A 75 -15.75 0.17 -6.20
C THR A 75 -15.34 1.15 -5.09
N PRO A 76 -15.83 2.39 -5.09
CA PRO A 76 -15.56 3.35 -4.03
C PRO A 76 -16.09 2.86 -2.68
N ALA A 77 -15.24 2.90 -1.66
CA ALA A 77 -15.64 2.61 -0.28
C ALA A 77 -16.66 3.63 0.24
N ALA A 78 -17.47 3.25 1.23
CA ALA A 78 -18.34 4.19 1.93
C ALA A 78 -17.48 5.17 2.75
N VAL A 79 -17.75 6.47 2.64
CA VAL A 79 -16.99 7.51 3.34
C VAL A 79 -17.94 8.47 4.00
N ASP A 80 -17.78 8.67 5.30
CA ASP A 80 -18.49 9.71 6.03
C ASP A 80 -18.13 11.10 5.47
N ALA A 81 -19.13 11.98 5.34
CA ALA A 81 -18.96 13.32 4.76
C ALA A 81 -17.87 14.17 5.44
N THR A 82 -17.56 13.89 6.71
CA THR A 82 -16.54 14.60 7.50
C THR A 82 -15.19 13.90 7.53
N ALA A 83 -15.02 12.75 6.88
CA ALA A 83 -13.80 11.95 6.94
C ALA A 83 -12.55 12.75 6.56
N PHE A 84 -12.67 13.71 5.65
CA PHE A 84 -11.59 14.60 5.19
C PHE A 84 -11.82 16.08 5.56
N ALA A 85 -12.55 16.36 6.65
CA ALA A 85 -12.82 17.74 7.06
C ALA A 85 -11.50 18.53 7.26
N GLY A 86 -11.41 19.72 6.67
CA GLY A 86 -10.20 20.55 6.72
C GLY A 86 -9.07 20.11 5.78
N VAL A 87 -9.30 19.12 4.92
CA VAL A 87 -8.43 18.78 3.78
C VAL A 87 -8.97 19.49 2.53
N ASP A 88 -8.07 20.07 1.73
CA ASP A 88 -8.43 20.67 0.44
C ASP A 88 -8.55 19.58 -0.64
N CYS A 89 -9.64 18.81 -0.57
CA CYS A 89 -9.81 17.62 -1.42
C CYS A 89 -9.65 17.93 -2.91
N ALA A 90 -10.07 19.10 -3.38
CA ALA A 90 -9.97 19.50 -4.78
C ALA A 90 -8.51 19.56 -5.29
N ASN A 91 -7.53 19.77 -4.40
CA ASN A 91 -6.11 19.77 -4.71
C ASN A 91 -5.40 18.45 -4.38
N VAL A 92 -6.11 17.47 -3.81
CA VAL A 92 -5.58 16.13 -3.55
C VAL A 92 -5.80 15.25 -4.77
N ALA A 93 -4.72 14.70 -5.31
CA ALA A 93 -4.78 13.73 -6.40
C ALA A 93 -5.35 12.41 -5.88
N LEU A 94 -6.52 12.01 -6.37
CA LEU A 94 -7.11 10.70 -6.12
C LEU A 94 -6.82 9.81 -7.32
N LEU A 95 -5.87 8.90 -7.16
CA LEU A 95 -5.46 7.95 -8.20
C LEU A 95 -6.27 6.66 -8.06
N VAL A 96 -7.18 6.44 -9.00
CA VAL A 96 -8.09 5.28 -9.04
C VAL A 96 -7.68 4.29 -10.14
N PRO A 97 -8.13 3.03 -10.07
CA PRO A 97 -7.98 2.09 -11.18
C PRO A 97 -8.48 2.65 -12.51
N GLU A 98 -7.74 2.42 -13.60
CA GLU A 98 -8.22 2.74 -14.95
C GLU A 98 -9.55 2.03 -15.23
N GLY A 99 -10.54 2.77 -15.74
CA GLY A 99 -11.91 2.32 -15.97
C GLY A 99 -12.86 2.53 -14.79
N CYS A 100 -12.37 2.94 -13.61
CA CYS A 100 -13.20 3.17 -12.41
C CYS A 100 -13.54 4.64 -12.15
N GLU A 101 -13.07 5.57 -12.98
CA GLU A 101 -13.22 7.01 -12.77
C GLU A 101 -14.68 7.45 -12.64
N GLU A 102 -15.59 6.88 -13.44
CA GLU A 102 -17.02 7.21 -13.39
C GLU A 102 -17.66 6.80 -12.07
N ALA A 103 -17.26 5.64 -11.52
CA ALA A 103 -17.73 5.19 -10.21
C ALA A 103 -17.27 6.16 -9.11
N TYR A 104 -16.01 6.59 -9.13
CA TYR A 104 -15.49 7.55 -8.13
C TYR A 104 -16.03 8.97 -8.33
N LYS A 105 -16.32 9.41 -9.57
CA LYS A 105 -16.97 10.69 -9.87
C LYS A 105 -18.43 10.74 -9.42
N SER A 106 -19.10 9.60 -9.31
CA SER A 106 -20.48 9.52 -8.83
C SER A 106 -20.61 9.29 -7.33
N ALA A 107 -19.56 8.77 -6.68
CA ALA A 107 -19.55 8.51 -5.25
C ALA A 107 -19.40 9.79 -4.39
N GLU A 108 -20.15 9.84 -3.29
CA GLU A 108 -20.06 10.93 -2.32
C GLU A 108 -18.66 11.03 -1.72
N VAL A 109 -18.23 12.25 -1.38
CA VAL A 109 -16.88 12.60 -0.92
C VAL A 109 -15.79 12.40 -1.98
N TRP A 110 -15.70 11.22 -2.59
CA TRP A 110 -14.70 10.89 -3.62
C TRP A 110 -14.76 11.82 -4.83
N LYS A 111 -15.97 12.22 -5.26
CA LYS A 111 -16.17 13.19 -6.35
C LYS A 111 -15.55 14.57 -6.10
N ASN A 112 -15.20 14.89 -4.85
CA ASN A 112 -14.61 16.19 -4.50
C ASN A 112 -13.08 16.21 -4.69
N PHE A 113 -12.47 15.09 -5.07
CA PHE A 113 -11.03 14.99 -5.28
C PHE A 113 -10.63 15.24 -6.75
N ASN A 114 -9.35 15.56 -6.98
CA ASN A 114 -8.79 15.60 -8.33
C ASN A 114 -8.54 14.17 -8.83
N ILE A 115 -9.56 13.58 -9.46
CA ILE A 115 -9.53 12.19 -9.92
C ILE A 115 -8.63 12.03 -11.14
N GLY A 116 -7.58 11.23 -10.97
CA GLY A 116 -6.73 10.73 -12.04
C GLY A 116 -6.67 9.20 -12.03
N THR A 117 -6.01 8.61 -13.01
CA THR A 117 -5.86 7.16 -13.09
C THR A 117 -4.49 6.71 -12.63
N VAL A 118 -4.43 5.48 -12.13
CA VAL A 118 -3.21 4.70 -12.01
C VAL A 118 -3.42 3.40 -12.76
N THR A 119 -2.48 3.04 -13.64
CA THR A 119 -2.51 1.75 -14.32
C THR A 119 -2.52 0.65 -13.27
N THR A 120 -3.56 -0.20 -13.30
CA THR A 120 -3.78 -1.27 -12.33
C THR A 120 -2.75 -2.38 -12.46
N VAL A 121 -1.57 -2.12 -11.92
CA VAL A 121 -0.70 -3.16 -11.39
C VAL A 121 -0.42 -2.73 -9.96
N SER A 122 -1.45 -2.86 -9.10
CA SER A 122 -1.30 -2.56 -7.69
C SER A 122 -0.11 -3.35 -7.18
N THR A 123 0.86 -2.67 -6.59
CA THR A 123 2.04 -3.35 -6.04
C THR A 123 1.61 -4.40 -5.03
N GLN A 124 0.46 -4.31 -4.37
CA GLN A 124 -0.05 -5.40 -3.51
C GLN A 124 -0.54 -6.64 -4.28
N GLN A 125 -1.33 -6.52 -5.35
CA GLN A 125 -1.83 -7.68 -6.11
C GLN A 125 -0.78 -8.23 -7.08
N ALA A 126 0.14 -7.38 -7.55
CA ALA A 126 1.32 -7.78 -8.30
C ALA A 126 2.39 -8.40 -7.40
N LEU A 127 2.63 -7.87 -6.18
CA LEU A 127 3.46 -8.56 -5.18
C LEU A 127 2.85 -9.89 -4.77
N ALA A 128 1.52 -10.02 -4.72
CA ALA A 128 0.85 -11.31 -4.46
C ALA A 128 1.19 -12.36 -5.53
N LYS A 129 1.37 -11.93 -6.79
CA LYS A 129 1.81 -12.76 -7.93
C LYS A 129 3.33 -13.03 -7.96
N VAL A 130 4.15 -12.26 -7.23
CA VAL A 130 5.60 -12.51 -7.18
C VAL A 130 5.86 -13.88 -6.59
N THR A 131 6.62 -14.69 -7.32
CA THR A 131 7.09 -16.00 -6.88
C THR A 131 8.60 -15.99 -6.73
N ALA A 132 9.10 -16.85 -5.83
CA ALA A 132 10.52 -17.08 -5.63
C ALA A 132 10.77 -18.58 -5.66
N THR A 133 11.53 -19.06 -6.65
CA THR A 133 11.83 -20.49 -6.85
C THR A 133 13.32 -20.70 -6.99
N VAL A 134 13.85 -21.80 -6.46
CA VAL A 134 15.26 -22.16 -6.61
C VAL A 134 15.41 -23.16 -7.74
N GLU A 135 16.27 -22.87 -8.71
CA GLU A 135 16.60 -23.76 -9.82
C GLU A 135 18.10 -23.67 -10.12
N GLY A 136 18.79 -24.79 -10.08
CA GLY A 136 20.26 -24.81 -10.15
C GLY A 136 20.87 -23.94 -9.04
N SER A 137 21.87 -23.12 -9.38
CA SER A 137 22.54 -22.19 -8.46
C SER A 137 21.90 -20.79 -8.43
N LYS A 138 20.59 -20.67 -8.68
CA LYS A 138 19.90 -19.37 -8.77
C LYS A 138 18.53 -19.38 -8.08
N VAL A 139 18.18 -18.25 -7.47
CA VAL A 139 16.81 -17.92 -7.10
C VAL A 139 16.19 -17.13 -8.24
N TRP A 140 15.14 -17.67 -8.83
CA TRP A 140 14.32 -16.98 -9.81
C TRP A 140 13.17 -16.27 -9.12
N LEU A 141 13.13 -14.95 -9.30
CA LEU A 141 12.00 -14.13 -8.93
C LEU A 141 11.21 -13.82 -10.20
N LYS A 142 9.92 -14.11 -10.21
CA LYS A 142 9.05 -13.88 -11.39
C LYS A 142 7.92 -12.92 -11.06
N HIS A 143 7.40 -12.27 -12.09
CA HIS A 143 6.29 -11.32 -12.01
C HIS A 143 6.59 -10.09 -11.14
N LEU A 144 7.85 -9.61 -11.12
CA LEU A 144 8.19 -8.40 -10.38
C LEU A 144 7.52 -7.18 -11.02
N PRO A 145 6.81 -6.35 -10.23
CA PRO A 145 6.37 -5.03 -10.66
C PRO A 145 7.54 -4.15 -11.13
N GLN A 146 7.26 -3.18 -12.01
CA GLN A 146 8.24 -2.17 -12.42
C GLN A 146 8.85 -1.46 -11.21
N GLY A 147 10.18 -1.31 -11.22
CA GLY A 147 10.92 -0.61 -10.16
C GLY A 147 11.00 -1.36 -8.82
N SER A 148 10.74 -2.67 -8.78
CA SER A 148 10.79 -3.46 -7.55
C SER A 148 12.18 -3.45 -6.93
N ARG A 149 12.26 -3.10 -5.65
CA ARG A 149 13.49 -3.20 -4.87
C ARG A 149 13.65 -4.62 -4.34
N VAL A 150 14.74 -5.28 -4.71
CA VAL A 150 15.08 -6.65 -4.32
C VAL A 150 16.30 -6.64 -3.42
N GLN A 151 16.24 -7.33 -2.28
CA GLN A 151 17.34 -7.51 -1.35
C GLN A 151 17.45 -8.98 -0.94
N MET A 152 18.65 -9.56 -0.96
CA MET A 152 18.89 -10.95 -0.56
C MET A 152 19.81 -11.00 0.65
N TYR A 153 19.46 -11.83 1.62
CA TYR A 153 20.17 -11.99 2.88
C TYR A 153 20.50 -13.46 3.15
N ASN A 154 21.63 -13.73 3.82
CA ASN A 154 21.94 -15.05 4.34
C ASN A 154 21.17 -15.36 5.65
N ALA A 155 21.30 -16.58 6.17
CA ALA A 155 20.67 -17.01 7.42
C ALA A 155 21.11 -16.22 8.69
N GLN A 156 22.24 -15.51 8.63
CA GLN A 156 22.73 -14.63 9.70
C GLN A 156 22.19 -13.20 9.59
N GLY A 157 21.39 -12.90 8.57
CA GLY A 157 20.84 -11.57 8.31
C GLY A 157 21.79 -10.61 7.58
N GLN A 158 22.95 -11.08 7.11
CA GLN A 158 23.86 -10.26 6.31
C GLN A 158 23.29 -10.04 4.90
N LEU A 159 23.25 -8.79 4.44
CA LEU A 159 22.86 -8.42 3.07
C LEU A 159 23.93 -8.90 2.08
N LEU A 160 23.51 -9.69 1.09
CA LEU A 160 24.37 -10.23 0.03
C LEU A 160 24.23 -9.46 -1.28
N GLN A 161 23.01 -9.03 -1.62
CA GLN A 161 22.72 -8.34 -2.87
C GLN A 161 21.54 -7.37 -2.70
N SER A 162 21.59 -6.23 -3.40
CA SER A 162 20.50 -5.25 -3.48
C SER A 162 20.44 -4.67 -4.88
N LEU A 163 19.26 -4.67 -5.49
CA LEU A 163 19.04 -4.15 -6.84
C LEU A 163 17.60 -3.65 -7.02
N GLN A 164 17.36 -2.93 -8.12
CA GLN A 164 16.02 -2.66 -8.62
C GLN A 164 15.80 -3.42 -9.93
N GLY A 165 14.58 -3.89 -10.18
CA GLY A 165 14.24 -4.50 -11.47
C GLY A 165 12.77 -4.86 -11.60
N GLU A 166 12.43 -5.50 -12.71
CA GLU A 166 11.06 -5.81 -13.12
C GLU A 166 11.00 -7.15 -13.88
N GLY A 167 9.81 -7.72 -14.02
CA GLY A 167 9.60 -8.96 -14.77
C GLY A 167 10.20 -10.19 -14.09
N GLU A 168 11.28 -10.74 -14.65
CA GLU A 168 11.97 -11.93 -14.15
C GLU A 168 13.44 -11.63 -13.86
N ILE A 169 13.90 -11.97 -12.66
CA ILE A 169 15.27 -11.73 -12.21
C ILE A 169 15.82 -13.02 -11.61
N ALA A 170 17.09 -13.31 -11.90
CA ALA A 170 17.81 -14.41 -11.28
C ALA A 170 18.89 -13.90 -10.33
N LEU A 171 18.83 -14.33 -9.07
CA LEU A 171 19.84 -14.04 -8.05
C LEU A 171 20.78 -15.24 -7.91
N PRO A 172 22.10 -15.09 -8.11
CA PRO A 172 23.03 -16.20 -7.98
C PRO A 172 23.22 -16.61 -6.51
N LEU A 173 23.28 -17.92 -6.28
CA LEU A 173 23.54 -18.52 -4.98
C LEU A 173 24.95 -19.11 -4.96
N GLN A 174 25.76 -18.67 -3.99
CA GLN A 174 27.18 -19.03 -3.91
C GLN A 174 27.45 -20.18 -2.93
N VAL A 175 26.60 -20.34 -1.91
CA VAL A 175 26.80 -21.32 -0.82
C VAL A 175 25.49 -22.01 -0.49
N ARG A 176 25.48 -23.31 -0.21
CA ARG A 176 24.24 -23.99 0.23
C ARG A 176 23.76 -23.43 1.56
N GLY A 177 22.44 -23.26 1.70
CA GLY A 177 21.84 -22.72 2.92
C GLY A 177 20.47 -22.09 2.72
N ALA A 178 19.96 -21.50 3.79
CA ALA A 178 18.72 -20.73 3.78
C ALA A 178 18.99 -19.25 3.47
N TYR A 179 18.12 -18.68 2.64
CA TYR A 179 18.18 -17.30 2.21
C TYR A 179 16.83 -16.61 2.41
N LEU A 180 16.89 -15.31 2.74
CA LEU A 180 15.73 -14.44 2.75
C LEU A 180 15.82 -13.49 1.56
N VAL A 181 14.80 -13.50 0.71
CA VAL A 181 14.67 -12.57 -0.39
C VAL A 181 13.53 -11.61 -0.11
N LYS A 182 13.85 -10.33 0.03
CA LYS A 182 12.89 -9.26 0.23
C LYS A 182 12.63 -8.56 -1.10
N VAL A 183 11.36 -8.45 -1.49
CA VAL A 183 10.89 -7.69 -2.66
C VAL A 183 9.92 -6.63 -2.16
N ASN A 184 10.33 -5.37 -2.21
CA ASN A 184 9.62 -4.25 -1.57
C ASN A 184 9.30 -4.57 -0.10
N ASN A 185 8.03 -4.81 0.24
CA ASN A 185 7.57 -5.14 1.60
C ASN A 185 7.27 -6.63 1.82
N ARG A 186 7.48 -7.51 0.82
CA ARG A 186 7.25 -8.96 0.92
C ARG A 186 8.57 -9.70 1.12
N THR A 187 8.57 -10.76 1.92
CA THR A 187 9.75 -11.62 2.15
C THR A 187 9.45 -13.06 1.77
N PHE A 188 10.38 -13.68 1.06
CA PHE A 188 10.39 -15.08 0.69
C PHE A 188 11.54 -15.77 1.39
N LYS A 189 11.28 -16.93 1.99
CA LYS A 189 12.34 -17.84 2.43
C LYS A 189 12.58 -18.87 1.33
N VAL A 190 13.82 -19.00 0.90
CA VAL A 190 14.24 -20.00 -0.08
C VAL A 190 15.42 -20.81 0.46
N ASN A 191 15.52 -22.07 0.06
CA ASN A 191 16.61 -22.95 0.47
C ASN A 191 17.35 -23.43 -0.78
N TYR A 192 18.69 -23.33 -0.75
CA TYR A 192 19.59 -23.77 -1.80
C TYR A 192 20.52 -24.89 -1.32
#